data_AF-A0A6G8CDB1-F1
#
_entry.id   AF-A0A6G8CDB1-F1
#
_cell.length_a   1.000
_cell.length_b   1.000
_cell.length_c   1.000
_cell.angle_alpha   90.00
_cell.angle_beta   90.00
_cell.angle_gamma   90.00
#
_symmetry.space_group_name_H-M   'P 1'
#
loop_
_entity.id
_entity.type
_entity.pdbx_description
1 polymer ?
#
loop_
_entity_poly.entity_id
_entity_poly.type
_entity_poly.pdbx_seq_one_letter_code
_entity_poly.pdbx_strand_id
1 'polypeptide(L)'
;MTKFLLTLLIISLLVRFVLPVVLRLVVGMFIKKQVRRYGQQFGQAPPFGQASPFGPPPGPAPVPGEVRVEFAPPKPKARPDTKFNGGEYVEYEEVK
;
A
#
# COMPACT_ATOMS: atom_id res chain seq x y z
N MET A 1 -6.96 28.36 44.11
CA MET A 1 -7.39 27.00 43.69
C MET A 1 -7.77 26.95 42.22
N THR A 2 -8.65 27.81 41.72
CA THR A 2 -9.09 27.82 40.30
C THR A 2 -7.95 28.04 39.30
N LYS A 3 -7.01 28.94 39.60
CA LYS A 3 -5.84 29.20 38.75
C LYS A 3 -4.98 27.96 38.53
N PHE A 4 -4.83 27.13 39.55
CA PHE A 4 -4.07 25.87 39.49
C PHE A 4 -4.76 24.82 38.60
N LEU A 5 -6.08 24.69 38.71
CA LEU A 5 -6.86 23.82 37.83
C LEU A 5 -6.81 24.30 36.37
N LEU A 6 -6.86 25.61 36.15
CA LEU A 6 -6.79 26.21 34.81
C LEU A 6 -5.42 26.01 34.17
N THR A 7 -4.32 26.22 34.90
CA THR A 7 -2.98 25.91 34.38
C THR A 7 -2.81 24.43 34.10
N LEU A 8 -3.28 23.54 34.97
CA LEU A 8 -3.18 22.10 34.74
C LEU A 8 -4.01 21.65 33.53
N LEU A 9 -5.21 22.20 33.36
CA LEU A 9 -6.06 21.94 32.19
C LEU A 9 -5.37 22.37 30.89
N ILE A 10 -4.80 23.58 30.86
CA ILE A 10 -4.10 24.12 29.69
C ILE A 10 -2.88 23.25 29.38
N ILE A 11 -2.06 22.91 30.38
CA ILE A 11 -0.89 22.05 30.20
C ILE A 11 -1.32 20.67 29.71
N SER A 12 -2.37 20.08 30.27
CA SER A 12 -2.89 18.77 29.86
C SER A 12 -3.31 18.76 28.39
N LEU A 13 -4.04 19.79 27.94
CA LEU A 13 -4.44 19.93 26.54
C LEU A 13 -3.22 20.14 25.64
N LEU A 14 -2.30 21.02 26.04
CA LEU A 14 -1.11 21.34 25.27
C LEU A 14 -0.23 20.10 25.10
N VAL A 15 0.00 19.33 26.17
CA VAL A 15 0.69 18.03 26.08
C VAL A 15 -0.09 17.08 25.17
N ARG A 16 -1.41 16.94 25.33
CA ARG A 16 -2.21 16.02 24.50
C ARG A 16 -2.11 16.30 23.00
N PHE A 17 -2.00 17.57 22.60
CA PHE A 17 -1.90 17.96 21.18
C PHE A 17 -0.46 18.09 20.68
N VAL A 18 0.47 18.56 21.50
CA VAL A 18 1.87 18.79 21.10
C VAL A 18 2.70 17.50 21.17
N LEU A 19 2.47 16.65 22.18
CA LEU A 19 3.19 15.39 22.36
C LEU A 19 3.16 14.47 21.11
N PRO A 20 2.01 14.19 20.47
CA PRO A 20 1.99 13.33 19.28
C PRO A 20 2.75 13.96 18.09
N VAL A 21 2.74 15.29 17.97
CA VAL A 21 3.45 16.00 16.89
C VAL A 21 4.95 15.90 17.11
N VAL A 22 5.43 16.21 18.32
CA VAL A 22 6.84 16.11 18.68
C VAL A 22 7.34 14.68 18.53
N LEU A 23 6.56 13.69 18.99
CA LEU A 23 6.92 12.28 18.85
C LEU A 23 7.09 11.88 17.38
N ARG A 24 6.15 12.27 16.50
CA ARG A 24 6.26 12.01 15.06
C ARG A 24 7.51 12.65 14.44
N LEU A 25 7.85 13.87 14.86
CA LEU A 25 9.05 14.56 14.37
C LEU A 25 10.33 13.85 14.81
N VAL A 26 10.44 13.52 16.10
CA VAL A 26 11.62 12.83 16.66
C VAL A 26 11.77 11.45 16.03
N VAL A 27 10.69 10.68 15.92
CA VAL A 27 10.68 9.36 15.28
C VAL A 27 11.04 9.48 13.80
N GLY A 28 10.46 10.43 13.06
CA GLY A 28 10.78 10.65 11.65
C GLY A 28 12.26 11.01 11.44
N MET A 29 12.83 11.86 12.30
CA MET A 29 14.26 12.19 12.26
C MET A 29 15.15 10.99 12.61
N PHE A 30 14.73 10.15 13.55
CA PHE A 30 15.46 8.96 13.96
C PHE A 30 15.43 7.86 12.89
N ILE A 31 14.24 7.56 12.35
CA ILE A 31 14.05 6.62 11.24
C ILE A 31 14.82 7.09 10.01
N LYS A 32 14.78 8.38 9.65
CA LYS A 32 15.54 8.90 8.49
C LYS A 32 17.05 8.65 8.61
N LYS A 33 17.61 8.74 9.82
CA LYS A 33 19.03 8.43 10.08
C LYS A 33 19.31 6.93 9.98
N GLN A 34 18.40 6.08 10.46
CA GLN A 34 18.53 4.63 10.34
C GLN A 34 18.37 4.17 8.88
N VAL A 35 17.31 4.59 8.19
CA VAL A 35 17.05 4.26 6.78
C VAL A 35 18.17 4.75 5.87
N ARG A 36 18.83 5.88 6.15
CA ARG A 36 19.99 6.29 5.33
C ARG A 36 21.20 5.36 5.50
N ARG A 37 21.37 4.74 6.67
CA ARG A 37 22.47 3.78 6.93
C ARG A 37 22.13 2.38 6.45
N TYR A 38 20.91 1.91 6.70
CA TYR A 38 20.45 0.58 6.28
C TYR A 38 19.96 0.53 4.83
N GLY A 39 19.38 1.60 4.29
CA GLY A 39 18.89 1.68 2.91
C GLY A 39 20.00 1.72 1.86
N GLN A 40 21.24 2.06 2.22
CA GLN A 40 22.39 1.81 1.34
C GLN A 40 22.82 0.34 1.32
N GLN A 41 22.48 -0.43 2.36
CA GLN A 41 22.72 -1.87 2.44
C GLN A 41 21.57 -2.68 1.80
N PHE A 42 20.35 -2.12 1.77
CA PHE A 42 19.15 -2.66 1.13
C PHE A 42 18.77 -1.92 -0.16
N GLY A 43 19.76 -1.48 -0.95
CA GLY A 43 19.56 -0.68 -2.18
C GLY A 43 18.84 -1.36 -3.35
N GLN A 44 18.04 -2.42 -3.13
CA GLN A 44 17.26 -3.10 -4.18
C GLN A 44 15.88 -3.63 -3.75
N ALA A 45 15.19 -3.03 -2.78
CA ALA A 45 13.78 -3.39 -2.57
C ALA A 45 12.93 -2.23 -2.02
N PRO A 46 11.77 -1.92 -2.62
CA PRO A 46 10.81 -0.98 -2.05
C PRO A 46 10.15 -1.58 -0.78
N PRO A 47 9.82 -0.76 0.24
CA PRO A 47 9.35 -1.22 1.55
C PRO A 47 7.84 -1.54 1.60
N PHE A 48 7.23 -1.89 0.46
CA PHE A 48 5.86 -2.37 0.36
C PHE A 48 5.82 -3.60 -0.54
N GLY A 49 6.27 -4.72 -0.01
CA GLY A 49 6.20 -6.03 -0.66
C GLY A 49 6.59 -7.09 0.35
N GLN A 50 5.63 -7.93 0.71
CA GLN A 50 5.79 -9.02 1.65
C GLN A 50 6.99 -9.89 1.28
N ALA A 51 8.07 -9.81 2.07
CA ALA A 51 9.09 -10.85 2.08
C ALA A 51 8.51 -12.09 2.76
N SER A 52 7.72 -12.85 2.02
CA SER A 52 7.30 -14.20 2.41
C SER A 52 8.54 -15.11 2.36
N PRO A 53 8.82 -15.95 3.37
CA PRO A 53 10.02 -16.81 3.41
C PRO A 53 10.13 -17.86 2.28
N PHE A 54 9.13 -17.95 1.40
CA PHE A 54 9.00 -18.95 0.34
C PHE A 54 9.03 -18.37 -1.08
N GLY A 55 9.54 -17.14 -1.27
CA GLY A 55 9.64 -16.51 -2.59
C GLY A 55 10.73 -17.15 -3.47
N PRO A 56 10.49 -17.35 -4.79
CA PRO A 56 11.51 -17.82 -5.72
C PRO A 56 12.67 -16.80 -5.84
N PRO A 57 13.91 -17.25 -6.13
CA PRO A 57 15.08 -16.40 -6.14
C PRO A 57 14.96 -15.25 -7.15
N PRO A 58 15.49 -14.05 -6.83
CA PRO A 58 15.37 -12.88 -7.69
C PRO A 58 16.05 -13.15 -9.05
N GLY A 59 15.27 -12.99 -10.13
CA GLY A 59 15.76 -13.14 -11.49
C GLY A 59 16.69 -12.00 -11.93
N PRO A 60 17.36 -12.12 -13.09
CA PRO A 60 18.33 -11.14 -13.62
C PRO A 60 17.76 -9.71 -13.68
N ALA A 61 18.56 -8.65 -13.74
CA ALA A 61 18.04 -7.27 -13.87
C ALA A 61 17.39 -7.01 -15.25
N PRO A 62 16.29 -6.23 -15.35
CA PRO A 62 15.64 -5.93 -16.62
C PRO A 62 16.46 -4.98 -17.51
N VAL A 63 16.40 -5.21 -18.83
CA VAL A 63 17.01 -4.39 -19.89
C VAL A 63 16.12 -3.16 -20.17
N PRO A 64 16.67 -1.98 -20.54
CA PRO A 64 15.85 -0.81 -20.83
C PRO A 64 14.87 -1.06 -21.99
N GLY A 65 13.58 -0.87 -21.74
CA GLY A 65 12.50 -1.04 -22.73
C GLY A 65 11.61 -2.26 -22.53
N GLU A 66 11.93 -3.13 -21.56
CA GLU A 66 11.14 -4.33 -21.29
C GLU A 66 10.25 -4.16 -20.04
N VAL A 67 8.93 -4.33 -20.19
CA VAL A 67 7.97 -4.28 -19.08
C VAL A 67 7.88 -5.67 -18.44
N ARG A 68 8.37 -5.80 -17.20
CA ARG A 68 8.21 -7.03 -16.43
C ARG A 68 6.80 -7.17 -15.89
N VAL A 69 6.09 -8.19 -16.37
CA VAL A 69 4.82 -8.62 -15.77
C VAL A 69 5.15 -9.72 -14.78
N GLU A 70 5.18 -9.38 -13.49
CA GLU A 70 5.53 -10.31 -12.41
C GLU A 70 4.49 -11.44 -12.23
N PHE A 71 3.28 -11.24 -12.72
CA PHE A 71 2.23 -12.24 -12.62
C PHE A 71 1.25 -12.12 -13.78
N ALA A 72 1.29 -13.10 -14.69
CA ALA A 72 0.20 -13.35 -15.62
C ALA A 72 -0.67 -14.46 -15.01
N PRO A 73 -1.93 -14.16 -14.63
CA PRO A 73 -2.84 -15.19 -14.14
C PRO A 73 -2.91 -16.35 -15.15
N PRO A 74 -2.91 -17.61 -14.70
CA PRO A 74 -3.10 -18.73 -15.61
C PRO A 74 -4.43 -18.53 -16.31
N LYS A 75 -4.39 -18.38 -17.65
CA LYS A 75 -5.60 -18.33 -18.46
C LYS A 75 -6.39 -19.60 -18.11
N PRO A 76 -7.65 -19.48 -17.66
CA PRO A 76 -8.46 -20.68 -17.44
C PRO A 76 -8.43 -21.47 -18.76
N LYS A 77 -8.13 -22.78 -18.68
CA LYS A 77 -8.29 -23.66 -19.84
C LYS A 77 -9.69 -23.38 -20.39
N ALA A 78 -9.77 -22.94 -21.64
CA ALA A 78 -11.04 -22.73 -22.31
C ALA A 78 -11.87 -23.99 -22.08
N ARG A 79 -12.90 -23.90 -21.24
CA ARG A 79 -13.89 -24.96 -21.14
C ARG A 79 -14.52 -24.99 -22.53
N PRO A 80 -14.60 -26.15 -23.21
CA PRO A 80 -15.34 -26.23 -24.45
C PRO A 80 -16.75 -25.74 -24.14
N ASP A 81 -17.10 -24.66 -24.83
CA ASP A 81 -18.33 -23.89 -24.81
C ASP A 81 -19.50 -24.68 -24.23
N THR A 82 -19.68 -24.59 -22.91
CA THR A 82 -20.97 -24.97 -22.32
C THR A 82 -21.91 -23.81 -22.62
N LYS A 83 -22.44 -23.87 -23.85
CA LYS A 83 -23.57 -23.12 -24.42
C LYS A 83 -23.88 -21.85 -23.63
N PHE A 84 -23.26 -20.74 -24.03
CA PHE A 84 -23.84 -19.44 -23.75
C PHE A 84 -25.21 -19.41 -24.46
N ASN A 85 -26.28 -19.75 -23.72
CA ASN A 85 -27.64 -19.47 -24.14
C ASN A 85 -27.81 -17.96 -23.95
N GLY A 86 -27.37 -17.20 -24.96
CA GLY A 86 -27.59 -15.76 -25.01
C GLY A 86 -29.06 -15.51 -24.70
N GLY A 87 -29.30 -14.70 -23.67
CA GLY A 87 -30.65 -14.36 -23.23
C GLY A 87 -31.48 -13.89 -24.41
N GLU A 88 -32.78 -14.21 -24.36
CA GLU A 88 -33.74 -13.87 -25.40
C GLU A 88 -33.72 -12.36 -25.67
N TYR A 89 -33.33 -11.97 -26.87
CA TYR A 89 -33.40 -10.58 -27.29
C TYR A 89 -34.87 -10.25 -27.51
N VAL A 90 -35.45 -9.47 -26.58
CA VAL A 90 -36.79 -8.95 -26.74
C VAL A 90 -36.72 -7.78 -27.73
N GLU A 91 -37.28 -7.99 -28.92
CA GLU A 91 -37.51 -6.89 -29.86
C GLU A 91 -38.54 -5.94 -29.24
N TYR A 92 -38.12 -4.73 -28.93
CA TYR A 92 -39.03 -3.67 -28.51
C TYR A 92 -39.69 -3.08 -29.75
N GLU A 93 -41.00 -3.18 -29.83
CA GLU A 93 -41.81 -2.47 -30.80
C GLU A 93 -41.67 -0.96 -30.51
N GLU A 94 -40.94 -0.25 -31.37
CA GLU A 94 -40.78 1.20 -31.29
C GLU A 94 -42.13 1.85 -31.60
N VAL A 95 -42.84 2.30 -30.55
CA VAL A 95 -44.10 3.02 -30.70
C VAL A 95 -43.79 4.40 -31.26
N LYS A 96 -44.28 4.63 -32.49
CA LYS A 96 -44.10 5.83 -33.31
C LYS A 96 -44.78 7.08 -32.75
#